data_AF-A0A923NQJ3-F1
#
_entry.id   AF-A0A923NQJ3-F1
#
_cell.length_a   1.000
_cell.length_b   1.000
_cell.length_c   1.000
_cell.angle_alpha   90.00
_cell.angle_beta   90.00
_cell.angle_gamma   90.00
#
_symmetry.space_group_name_H-M   'P 1'
#
loop_
_entity.id
_entity.type
_entity.pdbx_description
1 polymer ?
#
loop_
_entity_poly.entity_id
_entity_poly.type
_entity_poly.pdbx_seq_one_letter_code
_entity_poly.pdbx_strand_id
1 'polypeptide(L)'
;MATSANLSSIIRHYAEKSNSPFIDLRDFCTYIKKYAEHHVEEKAELVKYLADTTNTVNAELQGLSEKHLVALITVNNKKTIVSISSFSVNYANRFKEIMKNETIPYPVIADLPKNFPLNVLEKKSLNQHIKDLTETEDPKSPLLYIIDCPKDVPSMVLPACVPLKVLLDTAQKKVRRILKKEEFHDYFLKKIRSTNPTKEISIRNFYTQFVDTENYQFVDFSDGDDYYIWNQTLYYIRQDFEKIQDRTQEDTSILQAVSILEVHSTYLKEKFQEARKRSEALKELEHSLAQPPFFYSMNQILKFQDKNGRLLYGQYSEEDLKEFLQRMTTESDTTQLPTLFVFKISSGRRYYVYKQKVIQVVVRLCNEAHDSVERQLEDKWYNALLGFEKLPEMTNKDMFEKALADLIEINSPILHALLNANFMTLLSYEKDTDDFDSFNLFIDGHLLPYSTLLMLKSSNILANAKSRLPFFYTIPVISWFISLFASKKKTDSQTSKQVQQVVQEDDEKQKTTAKQLTKTQALAAQAKSIVDNFVPEGSTMDRELDYLIKQWNTMISKEAYNNLTEDVNALIRDYTRRVVKTLSATSFTKERVENLAKTLVNTPNMQKIKDSKSLTDYVILYMIRLVSNFN
;
A
#
# COMPACT_ATOMS: atom_id res chain seq x y z
N MET A 1 48.21 10.52 7.38
CA MET A 1 47.19 10.99 6.41
C MET A 1 47.18 12.50 6.43
N ALA A 2 47.41 13.14 5.28
CA ALA A 2 47.60 14.58 5.15
C ALA A 2 46.33 15.35 5.54
N THR A 3 46.34 15.99 6.70
CA THR A 3 45.35 17.00 7.07
C THR A 3 45.57 18.22 6.19
N SER A 4 44.68 18.44 5.22
CA SER A 4 44.54 19.74 4.55
C SER A 4 44.49 20.81 5.64
N ALA A 5 45.29 21.87 5.49
CA ALA A 5 45.42 22.90 6.52
C ALA A 5 44.24 23.86 6.43
N ASN A 6 43.04 23.36 6.78
CA ASN A 6 41.82 24.14 6.81
C ASN A 6 41.85 25.09 8.02
N LEU A 7 41.49 26.36 7.82
CA LEU A 7 41.53 27.41 8.85
C LEU A 7 40.82 27.00 10.13
N SER A 8 39.71 26.27 10.04
CA SER A 8 38.97 25.73 11.19
C SER A 8 39.81 24.82 12.09
N SER A 9 40.67 23.98 11.51
CA SER A 9 41.57 23.09 12.25
C SER A 9 42.66 23.87 12.97
N ILE A 10 43.16 24.95 12.36
CA ILE A 10 44.16 25.85 12.93
C ILE A 10 43.55 26.66 14.09
N ILE A 11 42.33 27.18 13.93
CA ILE A 11 41.57 27.86 14.99
C ILE A 11 41.39 26.92 16.18
N ARG A 12 40.96 25.67 15.94
CA ARG A 12 40.76 24.68 17.00
C ARG A 12 42.07 24.38 17.74
N HIS A 13 43.16 24.14 17.01
CA HIS A 13 44.47 23.88 17.60
C HIS A 13 44.99 25.08 18.42
N TYR A 14 44.75 26.31 17.93
CA TYR A 14 45.10 27.51 18.67
C TYR A 14 44.27 27.66 19.95
N ALA A 15 42.95 27.41 19.90
CA ALA A 15 42.09 27.41 21.08
C ALA A 15 42.50 26.37 22.14
N GLU A 16 42.91 25.18 21.70
CA GLU A 16 43.43 24.13 22.60
C GLU A 16 44.75 24.58 23.26
N LYS A 17 45.68 25.14 22.47
CA LYS A 17 46.96 25.64 22.99
C LYS A 17 46.81 26.83 23.93
N SER A 18 45.88 27.73 23.66
CA SER A 18 45.59 28.90 24.50
C SER A 18 44.70 28.58 25.70
N ASN A 19 44.18 27.35 25.78
CA ASN A 19 43.17 26.91 26.74
C ASN A 19 41.97 27.87 26.82
N SER A 20 41.62 28.50 25.69
CA SER A 20 40.52 29.46 25.60
C SER A 20 39.80 29.34 24.26
N PRO A 21 38.49 29.11 24.24
CA PRO A 21 37.70 29.11 23.02
C PRO A 21 37.43 30.53 22.48
N PHE A 22 37.78 31.58 23.25
CA PHE A 22 37.79 32.98 22.81
C PHE A 22 39.21 33.36 22.37
N ILE A 23 39.33 33.77 21.11
CA ILE A 23 40.59 34.05 20.46
C ILE A 23 40.59 35.50 19.98
N ASP A 24 41.57 36.31 20.38
CA ASP A 24 41.76 37.65 19.82
C ASP A 24 42.17 37.55 18.34
N LEU A 25 41.43 38.24 17.47
CA LEU A 25 41.64 38.18 16.02
C LEU A 25 43.04 38.68 15.62
N ARG A 26 43.59 39.70 16.28
CA ARG A 26 44.91 40.26 15.95
C ARG A 26 46.03 39.31 16.32
N ASP A 27 45.93 38.71 17.51
CA ASP A 27 46.89 37.72 17.98
C ASP A 27 46.85 36.48 17.10
N PHE A 28 45.65 36.07 16.68
CA PHE A 28 45.46 34.94 15.78
C PHE A 28 46.02 35.19 14.37
N CYS A 29 45.81 36.37 13.77
CA CYS A 29 46.45 36.71 12.49
C CYS A 29 47.98 36.67 12.59
N THR A 30 48.54 37.15 13.71
CA THR A 30 49.99 37.09 13.96
C THR A 30 50.48 35.64 14.09
N TYR A 31 49.71 34.80 14.77
CA TYR A 31 49.99 33.37 14.90
C TYR A 31 49.92 32.65 13.55
N ILE A 32 48.87 32.87 12.76
CA ILE A 32 48.72 32.26 11.43
C ILE A 32 49.87 32.64 10.52
N LYS A 33 50.29 33.90 10.52
CA LYS A 33 51.41 34.34 9.69
C LYS A 33 52.69 33.57 10.01
N LYS A 34 53.04 33.45 11.30
CA LYS A 34 54.19 32.66 11.76
C LYS A 34 54.03 31.17 11.47
N TYR A 35 52.82 30.63 11.65
CA TYR A 35 52.51 29.23 11.37
C TYR A 35 52.68 28.92 9.88
N ALA A 36 52.23 29.81 9.00
CA ALA A 36 52.44 29.71 7.56
C ALA A 36 53.93 29.81 7.23
N GLU A 37 54.66 30.80 7.74
CA GLU A 37 56.11 30.95 7.51
C GLU A 37 56.91 29.67 7.85
N HIS A 38 56.52 28.95 8.91
CA HIS A 38 57.18 27.71 9.33
C HIS A 38 56.76 26.45 8.56
N HIS A 39 55.52 26.37 8.07
CA HIS A 39 54.96 25.14 7.49
C HIS A 39 54.63 25.24 5.99
N VAL A 40 54.95 26.36 5.33
CA VAL A 40 54.68 26.57 3.90
C VAL A 40 55.45 25.61 3.00
N GLU A 41 56.65 25.19 3.39
CA GLU A 41 57.44 24.19 2.64
C GLU A 41 56.79 22.79 2.66
N GLU A 42 56.11 22.44 3.76
CA GLU A 42 55.40 21.17 3.92
C GLU A 42 53.97 21.22 3.38
N LYS A 43 53.33 22.40 3.40
CA LYS A 43 51.93 22.62 2.99
C LYS A 43 51.80 23.89 2.14
N ALA A 44 51.86 23.71 0.82
CA ALA A 44 51.75 24.79 -0.16
C ALA A 44 50.45 25.63 -0.04
N GLU A 45 49.38 25.07 0.52
CA GLU A 45 48.09 25.76 0.74
C GLU A 45 48.17 26.96 1.70
N LEU A 46 49.22 27.04 2.53
CA LEU A 46 49.40 28.09 3.55
C LEU A 46 49.97 29.40 2.97
N VAL A 47 50.47 29.39 1.72
CA VAL A 47 51.10 30.56 1.06
C VAL A 47 50.15 31.76 1.00
N LYS A 48 48.84 31.52 0.88
CA LYS A 48 47.79 32.56 0.87
C LYS A 48 47.81 33.47 2.09
N TYR A 49 48.31 32.99 3.23
CA TYR A 49 48.36 33.76 4.48
C TYR A 49 49.60 34.64 4.63
N LEU A 50 50.60 34.54 3.75
CA LEU A 50 51.86 35.29 3.87
C LEU A 50 51.76 36.72 3.35
N ALA A 51 50.97 36.96 2.30
CA ALA A 51 50.87 38.25 1.62
C ALA A 51 49.85 39.20 2.29
N ASP A 52 48.60 38.75 2.46
CA ASP A 52 47.51 39.55 3.05
C ASP A 52 46.75 38.75 4.12
N THR A 53 47.45 38.43 5.20
CA THR A 53 46.94 37.56 6.28
C THR A 53 45.59 38.04 6.81
N THR A 54 45.42 39.35 7.02
CA THR A 54 44.25 39.90 7.69
C THR A 54 43.00 39.82 6.82
N ASN A 55 43.08 40.16 5.53
CA ASN A 55 41.91 40.11 4.66
C ASN A 55 41.54 38.66 4.31
N THR A 56 42.52 37.79 4.06
CA THR A 56 42.28 36.37 3.79
C THR A 56 41.65 35.66 4.99
N VAL A 57 42.15 35.90 6.21
CA VAL A 57 41.57 35.33 7.44
C VAL A 57 40.15 35.85 7.66
N ASN A 58 39.87 37.13 7.45
CA ASN A 58 38.51 37.66 7.60
C ASN A 58 37.51 37.06 6.59
N ALA A 59 37.91 36.89 5.32
CA ALA A 59 37.06 36.29 4.30
C ALA A 59 36.76 34.81 4.60
N GLU A 60 37.74 34.03 5.03
CA GLU A 60 37.52 32.64 5.42
C GLU A 60 36.72 32.52 6.73
N LEU A 61 36.91 33.43 7.68
CA LEU A 61 36.10 33.49 8.90
C LEU A 61 34.63 33.78 8.60
N GLN A 62 34.31 34.60 7.61
CA GLN A 62 32.93 34.81 7.15
C GLN A 62 32.32 33.50 6.63
N GLY A 63 33.01 32.78 5.74
CA GLY A 63 32.53 31.49 5.24
C GLY A 63 32.42 30.40 6.32
N LEU A 64 33.28 30.42 7.34
CA LEU A 64 33.16 29.53 8.50
C LEU A 64 32.03 29.94 9.46
N SER A 65 31.71 31.24 9.53
CA SER A 65 30.60 31.76 10.32
C SER A 65 29.25 31.41 9.71
N GLU A 66 29.12 31.46 8.38
CA GLU A 66 27.95 30.98 7.65
C GLU A 66 27.69 29.49 7.88
N LYS A 67 28.77 28.71 8.09
CA LYS A 67 28.71 27.28 8.43
C LYS A 67 28.54 27.01 9.93
N HIS A 68 28.34 28.05 10.76
CA HIS A 68 28.18 27.93 12.22
C HIS A 68 29.36 27.26 12.94
N LEU A 69 30.58 27.37 12.40
CA LEU A 69 31.80 26.77 13.00
C LEU A 69 32.54 27.73 13.92
N VAL A 70 32.38 29.04 13.69
CA VAL A 70 32.96 30.14 14.46
C VAL A 70 31.99 31.30 14.50
N ALA A 71 32.12 32.15 15.50
CA ALA A 71 31.40 33.42 15.58
C ALA A 71 32.38 34.57 15.80
N LEU A 72 32.08 35.74 15.22
CA LEU A 72 32.85 36.97 15.45
C LEU A 72 32.07 37.88 16.37
N ILE A 73 32.63 38.16 17.55
CA ILE A 73 32.06 39.09 18.53
C ILE A 73 33.04 40.22 18.84
N THR A 74 32.55 41.31 19.41
CA THR A 74 33.40 42.38 19.92
C THR A 74 33.32 42.40 21.45
N VAL A 75 34.43 42.12 22.12
CA VAL A 75 34.53 42.14 23.59
C VAL A 75 35.57 43.19 23.98
N ASN A 76 35.19 44.14 24.82
CA ASN A 76 36.08 45.22 25.28
C ASN A 76 36.79 45.98 24.13
N ASN A 77 36.05 46.35 23.07
CA ASN A 77 36.55 46.98 21.84
C ASN A 77 37.58 46.15 21.02
N LYS A 78 37.71 44.85 21.31
CA LYS A 78 38.54 43.92 20.52
C LYS A 78 37.68 42.92 19.78
N LYS A 79 38.03 42.63 18.51
CA LYS A 79 37.39 41.59 17.72
C LYS A 79 37.89 40.23 18.18
N THR A 80 36.96 39.37 18.58
CA THR A 80 37.24 38.06 19.15
C THR A 80 36.52 36.99 18.35
N ILE A 81 37.24 35.93 18.01
CA ILE A 81 36.73 34.72 17.38
C ILE A 81 36.27 33.77 18.49
N VAL A 82 35.05 33.26 18.41
CA VAL A 82 34.50 32.22 19.28
C VAL A 82 34.53 30.89 18.52
N SER A 83 35.36 29.94 18.95
CA SER A 83 35.46 28.62 18.32
C SER A 83 34.35 27.69 18.79
N ILE A 84 33.29 27.53 17.98
CA ILE A 84 32.15 26.64 18.31
C ILE A 84 32.60 25.18 18.29
N SER A 85 33.48 24.82 17.36
CA SER A 85 34.07 23.47 17.30
C SER A 85 34.79 23.08 18.59
N SER A 86 35.46 24.02 19.27
CA SER A 86 36.11 23.77 20.56
C SER A 86 35.08 23.53 21.67
N PHE A 87 33.98 24.28 21.70
CA PHE A 87 32.87 24.01 22.62
C PHE A 87 32.21 22.65 22.36
N SER A 88 31.98 22.30 21.09
CA SER A 88 31.43 21.01 20.69
C SER A 88 32.26 19.83 21.23
N VAL A 89 33.59 19.89 21.09
CA VAL A 89 34.52 18.88 21.64
C VAL A 89 34.47 18.83 23.18
N ASN A 90 34.47 19.99 23.83
CA ASN A 90 34.43 20.07 25.29
C ASN A 90 33.15 19.46 25.86
N TYR A 91 31.98 19.82 25.30
CA TYR A 91 30.71 19.25 25.71
C TYR A 91 30.60 17.76 25.31
N ALA A 92 31.20 17.33 24.20
CA ALA A 92 31.23 15.90 23.85
C ALA A 92 32.02 15.09 24.89
N ASN A 93 33.13 15.64 25.40
CA ASN A 93 33.86 15.04 26.51
C ASN A 93 33.05 15.08 27.81
N ARG A 94 32.25 16.13 28.05
CA ARG A 94 31.32 16.17 29.18
C ARG A 94 30.30 15.03 29.14
N PHE A 95 29.74 14.69 27.97
CA PHE A 95 28.87 13.52 27.83
C PHE A 95 29.59 12.19 28.13
N LYS A 96 30.88 12.07 27.79
CA LYS A 96 31.70 10.91 28.21
C LYS A 96 31.92 10.86 29.72
N GLU A 97 32.02 12.02 30.39
CA GLU A 97 32.08 12.08 31.85
C GLU A 97 30.74 11.69 32.49
N ILE A 98 29.62 12.19 31.96
CA ILE A 98 28.27 11.81 32.42
C ILE A 98 28.05 10.30 32.31
N MET A 99 28.58 9.68 31.25
CA MET A 99 28.52 8.22 31.08
C MET A 99 29.26 7.44 32.17
N LYS A 100 30.29 8.03 32.78
CA LYS A 100 31.06 7.46 33.90
C LYS A 100 30.50 7.83 35.26
N ASN A 101 29.89 9.00 35.37
CA ASN A 101 29.32 9.53 36.59
C ASN A 101 27.98 10.23 36.30
N GLU A 102 26.90 9.51 36.59
CA GLU A 102 25.54 9.96 36.35
C GLU A 102 25.09 11.17 37.20
N THR A 103 25.88 11.58 38.22
CA THR A 103 25.59 12.76 39.04
C THR A 103 25.83 14.08 38.33
N ILE A 104 26.64 14.05 37.26
CA ILE A 104 27.00 15.22 36.49
C ILE A 104 25.78 15.70 35.68
N PRO A 105 25.28 16.95 35.84
CA PRO A 105 24.11 17.44 35.11
C PRO A 105 24.39 17.57 33.60
N TYR A 106 23.33 17.55 32.79
CA TYR A 106 23.47 17.86 31.37
C TYR A 106 23.88 19.31 31.18
N PRO A 107 24.67 19.62 30.13
CA PRO A 107 25.00 21.00 29.81
C PRO A 107 23.75 21.82 29.51
N VAL A 108 23.65 23.00 30.11
CA VAL A 108 22.57 23.97 29.89
C VAL A 108 23.11 25.28 29.32
N ILE A 109 22.22 26.14 28.83
CA ILE A 109 22.60 27.45 28.28
C ILE A 109 23.38 28.29 29.31
N ALA A 110 23.07 28.15 30.60
CA ALA A 110 23.77 28.86 31.67
C ALA A 110 25.25 28.44 31.84
N ASP A 111 25.65 27.28 31.31
CA ASP A 111 27.04 26.83 31.31
C ASP A 111 27.87 27.50 30.21
N LEU A 112 27.22 28.17 29.26
CA LEU A 112 27.91 28.97 28.25
C LEU A 112 28.38 30.29 28.86
N PRO A 113 29.56 30.80 28.47
CA PRO A 113 30.04 32.09 28.93
C PRO A 113 29.08 33.23 28.57
N LYS A 114 28.95 34.25 29.44
CA LYS A 114 28.01 35.38 29.24
C LYS A 114 28.17 36.11 27.89
N ASN A 115 29.39 36.12 27.34
CA ASN A 115 29.69 36.78 26.06
C ASN A 115 29.46 35.86 24.84
N PHE A 116 28.93 34.65 25.04
CA PHE A 116 28.71 33.69 23.96
C PHE A 116 27.51 34.11 23.08
N PRO A 117 27.66 34.17 21.74
CA PRO A 117 26.59 34.58 20.84
C PRO A 117 25.61 33.42 20.59
N LEU A 118 24.52 33.36 21.36
CA LEU A 118 23.51 32.29 21.28
C LEU A 118 22.81 32.17 19.92
N ASN A 119 22.77 33.25 19.14
CA ASN A 119 22.18 33.28 17.80
C ASN A 119 22.93 32.42 16.77
N VAL A 120 24.15 31.96 17.09
CA VAL A 120 24.94 31.12 16.19
C VAL A 120 24.61 29.63 16.38
N LEU A 121 23.95 29.26 17.47
CA LEU A 121 23.50 27.88 17.69
C LEU A 121 22.12 27.67 17.09
N GLU A 122 21.97 26.60 16.32
CA GLU A 122 20.68 26.16 15.83
C GLU A 122 19.85 25.60 16.99
N LYS A 123 18.59 26.03 17.07
CA LYS A 123 17.63 25.55 18.06
C LYS A 123 16.80 24.42 17.46
N LYS A 124 16.78 23.26 18.11
CA LYS A 124 15.98 22.11 17.71
C LYS A 124 15.07 21.67 18.85
N SER A 125 13.86 21.25 18.52
CA SER A 125 13.02 20.56 19.50
C SER A 125 13.59 19.17 19.79
N LEU A 126 13.44 18.68 21.02
CA LEU A 126 13.88 17.34 21.40
C LEU A 126 13.27 16.23 20.51
N ASN A 127 11.99 16.38 20.13
CA ASN A 127 11.29 15.45 19.23
C ASN A 127 11.97 15.36 17.86
N GLN A 128 12.23 16.51 17.25
CA GLN A 128 12.89 16.56 15.95
C GLN A 128 14.32 16.02 16.04
N HIS A 129 15.05 16.36 17.10
CA HIS A 129 16.43 15.93 17.24
C HIS A 129 16.58 14.40 17.41
N ILE A 130 15.70 13.76 18.20
CA ILE A 130 15.71 12.29 18.34
C ILE A 130 15.37 11.62 17.01
N LYS A 131 14.44 12.19 16.23
CA LYS A 131 14.14 11.71 14.88
C LYS A 131 15.35 11.84 13.95
N ASP A 132 15.97 13.02 13.89
CA ASP A 132 17.18 13.28 13.08
C ASP A 132 18.29 12.27 13.39
N LEU A 133 18.55 12.01 14.68
CA LEU A 133 19.58 11.07 15.11
C LEU A 133 19.26 9.62 14.76
N THR A 134 17.98 9.26 14.62
CA THR A 134 17.59 7.91 14.22
C THR A 134 17.77 7.68 12.71
N GLU A 135 17.64 8.74 11.91
CA GLU A 135 17.79 8.69 10.46
C GLU A 135 19.25 8.84 10.02
N THR A 136 19.98 9.78 10.63
CA THR A 136 21.39 10.09 10.28
C THR A 136 22.20 10.50 11.50
N GLU A 137 23.30 9.78 11.76
CA GLU A 137 24.31 10.17 12.77
C GLU A 137 25.58 10.67 12.08
N ASP A 138 26.08 11.85 12.48
CA ASP A 138 27.42 12.33 12.09
C ASP A 138 28.33 12.46 13.32
N PRO A 139 29.12 11.41 13.64
CA PRO A 139 29.99 11.39 14.80
C PRO A 139 31.18 12.36 14.69
N LYS A 140 31.39 13.00 13.53
CA LYS A 140 32.46 13.99 13.32
C LYS A 140 31.92 15.41 13.19
N SER A 141 30.60 15.61 13.33
CA SER A 141 30.00 16.92 13.20
C SER A 141 30.54 17.88 14.28
N PRO A 142 31.12 19.02 13.88
CA PRO A 142 31.64 20.03 14.81
C PRO A 142 30.54 20.97 15.34
N LEU A 143 29.28 20.74 14.97
CA LEU A 143 28.16 21.60 15.32
C LEU A 143 27.73 21.42 16.78
N LEU A 144 27.06 22.45 17.28
CA LEU A 144 26.52 22.51 18.64
C LEU A 144 25.08 23.02 18.55
N TYR A 145 24.17 22.35 19.24
CA TYR A 145 22.74 22.65 19.21
C TYR A 145 22.22 23.08 20.57
N ILE A 146 21.18 23.90 20.54
CA ILE A 146 20.30 24.12 21.69
C ILE A 146 19.09 23.21 21.50
N ILE A 147 18.89 22.29 22.44
CA ILE A 147 17.78 21.34 22.42
C ILE A 147 16.70 21.82 23.38
N ASP A 148 15.57 22.22 22.82
CA ASP A 148 14.41 22.64 23.59
C ASP A 148 13.66 21.42 24.12
N CYS A 149 13.63 21.30 25.45
CA CYS A 149 12.91 20.27 26.17
C CYS A 149 11.42 20.65 26.32
N PRO A 150 10.51 19.67 26.42
CA PRO A 150 9.09 19.93 26.64
C PRO A 150 8.80 20.50 28.05
N LYS A 151 7.65 21.18 28.19
CA LYS A 151 7.01 21.57 29.47
C LYS A 151 7.91 22.28 30.50
N ASP A 152 8.40 23.46 30.15
CA ASP A 152 9.20 24.35 31.03
C ASP A 152 10.45 23.70 31.64
N VAL A 153 10.97 22.64 31.00
CA VAL A 153 12.28 22.06 31.33
C VAL A 153 13.37 22.90 30.64
N PRO A 154 14.43 23.31 31.35
CA PRO A 154 15.54 24.06 30.76
C PRO A 154 16.16 23.37 29.54
N SER A 155 16.39 24.15 28.47
CA SER A 155 17.02 23.67 27.23
C SER A 155 18.45 23.20 27.47
N MET A 156 18.83 22.13 26.76
CA MET A 156 20.17 21.52 26.84
C MET A 156 21.09 22.04 25.74
N VAL A 157 22.39 22.03 26.01
CA VAL A 157 23.44 22.27 25.01
C VAL A 157 24.01 20.91 24.60
N LEU A 158 23.79 20.52 23.35
CA LEU A 158 24.12 19.18 22.86
C LEU A 158 25.00 19.24 21.60
N PRO A 159 26.21 18.63 21.62
CA PRO A 159 27.02 18.49 20.42
C PRO A 159 26.39 17.55 19.42
N ALA A 160 26.43 17.90 18.14
CA ALA A 160 25.90 17.08 17.05
C ALA A 160 26.58 15.71 16.93
N CYS A 161 27.82 15.58 17.41
CA CYS A 161 28.59 14.34 17.37
C CYS A 161 28.23 13.34 18.47
N VAL A 162 27.30 13.66 19.39
CA VAL A 162 26.85 12.73 20.43
C VAL A 162 25.84 11.73 19.82
N PRO A 163 26.14 10.42 19.80
CA PRO A 163 25.22 9.42 19.24
C PRO A 163 23.97 9.25 20.09
N LEU A 164 22.87 8.81 19.47
CA LEU A 164 21.59 8.57 20.15
C LEU A 164 21.77 7.60 21.33
N LYS A 165 22.54 6.53 21.10
CA LYS A 165 22.82 5.52 22.13
C LYS A 165 23.44 6.12 23.40
N VAL A 166 24.37 7.06 23.25
CA VAL A 166 25.02 7.72 24.40
C VAL A 166 24.02 8.57 25.15
N LEU A 167 23.20 9.34 24.42
CA LEU A 167 22.17 10.17 25.01
C LEU A 167 21.15 9.34 25.83
N LEU A 168 20.66 8.24 25.26
CA LEU A 168 19.71 7.35 25.92
C LEU A 168 20.32 6.64 27.14
N ASP A 169 21.57 6.17 27.03
CA ASP A 169 22.28 5.51 28.12
C ASP A 169 22.47 6.48 29.31
N THR A 170 22.95 7.69 29.05
CA THR A 170 23.07 8.71 30.11
C THR A 170 21.73 9.03 30.78
N ALA A 171 20.64 9.05 30.01
CA ALA A 171 19.31 9.33 30.54
C ALA A 171 18.79 8.17 31.41
N GLN A 172 18.93 6.92 30.96
CA GLN A 172 18.54 5.74 31.74
C GLN A 172 19.35 5.64 33.04
N LYS A 173 20.67 5.86 33.01
CA LYS A 173 21.52 5.89 34.22
C LYS A 173 21.04 6.92 35.25
N LYS A 174 20.66 8.11 34.81
CA LYS A 174 20.13 9.17 35.69
C LYS A 174 18.82 8.77 36.35
N VAL A 175 17.86 8.25 35.58
CA VAL A 175 16.58 7.76 36.11
C VAL A 175 16.82 6.60 37.09
N ARG A 176 17.67 5.65 36.72
CA ARG A 176 18.04 4.50 37.54
C ARG A 176 18.64 4.92 38.88
N ARG A 177 19.50 5.94 38.90
CA ARG A 177 20.11 6.45 40.14
C ARG A 177 19.07 6.94 41.14
N ILE A 178 18.05 7.66 40.68
CA ILE A 178 16.96 8.08 41.57
C ILE A 178 16.23 6.87 42.12
N LEU A 179 15.88 5.92 41.24
CA LEU A 179 15.15 4.72 41.63
C LEU A 179 15.94 3.81 42.57
N LYS A 180 17.27 3.97 42.67
CA LYS A 180 18.10 3.29 43.68
C LYS A 180 18.11 3.94 45.06
N LYS A 181 17.77 5.23 45.16
CA LYS A 181 17.68 5.91 46.47
C LYS A 181 16.48 5.31 47.21
N GLU A 182 16.67 4.79 48.42
CA GLU A 182 15.62 4.07 49.19
C GLU A 182 14.30 4.84 49.24
N GLU A 183 14.36 6.14 49.52
CA GLU A 183 13.19 7.04 49.60
C GLU A 183 12.33 7.03 48.32
N PHE A 184 12.98 7.00 47.15
CA PHE A 184 12.30 7.03 45.86
C PHE A 184 11.98 5.62 45.34
N HIS A 185 12.82 4.64 45.66
CA HIS A 185 12.64 3.24 45.27
C HIS A 185 11.27 2.72 45.70
N ASP A 186 11.03 2.72 47.02
CA ASP A 186 9.81 2.18 47.61
C ASP A 186 8.59 3.00 47.21
N TYR A 187 8.76 4.32 47.12
CA TYR A 187 7.70 5.24 46.71
C TYR A 187 7.19 4.93 45.29
N PHE A 188 8.07 4.92 44.29
CA PHE A 188 7.66 4.68 42.91
C PHE A 188 7.23 3.23 42.68
N LEU A 189 7.89 2.26 43.33
CA LEU A 189 7.50 0.85 43.29
C LEU A 189 6.06 0.66 43.80
N LYS A 190 5.73 1.26 44.95
CA LYS A 190 4.37 1.22 45.52
C LYS A 190 3.35 1.90 44.61
N LYS A 191 3.70 3.04 44.02
CA LYS A 191 2.83 3.83 43.12
C LYS A 191 2.49 3.07 41.82
N ILE A 192 3.44 2.32 41.27
CA ILE A 192 3.22 1.50 40.07
C ILE A 192 2.40 0.24 40.43
N ARG A 193 2.70 -0.41 41.57
CA ARG A 193 1.92 -1.56 42.05
C ARG A 193 0.46 -1.22 42.33
N SER A 194 0.20 -0.09 42.99
CA SER A 194 -1.18 0.32 43.30
C SER A 194 -2.01 0.61 42.06
N THR A 195 -1.38 1.08 40.98
CA THR A 195 -2.09 1.38 39.72
C THR A 195 -2.28 0.13 38.85
N ASN A 196 -1.51 -0.95 39.08
CA ASN A 196 -1.55 -2.17 38.26
C ASN A 196 -1.58 -3.43 39.13
N PRO A 197 -2.67 -3.69 39.86
CA PRO A 197 -2.75 -4.79 40.83
C PRO A 197 -2.58 -6.19 40.20
N THR A 198 -2.85 -6.34 38.90
CA THR A 198 -2.72 -7.62 38.18
C THR A 198 -1.31 -7.91 37.65
N LYS A 199 -0.36 -6.95 37.75
CA LYS A 199 0.99 -7.06 37.16
C LYS A 199 2.11 -7.03 38.21
N GLU A 200 1.83 -7.43 39.45
CA GLU A 200 2.80 -7.31 40.55
C GLU A 200 4.13 -8.06 40.28
N ILE A 201 4.05 -9.26 39.70
CA ILE A 201 5.23 -10.06 39.35
C ILE A 201 6.05 -9.35 38.27
N SER A 202 5.43 -8.87 37.19
CA SER A 202 6.10 -8.14 36.11
C SER A 202 6.78 -6.87 36.64
N ILE A 203 6.11 -6.12 37.51
CA ILE A 203 6.67 -4.89 38.14
C ILE A 203 7.89 -5.22 38.99
N ARG A 204 7.82 -6.28 39.80
CA ARG A 204 8.96 -6.71 40.62
C ARG A 204 10.13 -7.13 39.74
N ASN A 205 9.89 -7.94 38.71
CA ASN A 205 10.93 -8.38 37.79
C ASN A 205 11.58 -7.19 37.06
N PHE A 206 10.77 -6.23 36.60
CA PHE A 206 11.25 -4.99 35.99
C PHE A 206 12.17 -4.21 36.94
N TYR A 207 11.76 -3.98 38.19
CA TYR A 207 12.58 -3.27 39.17
C TYR A 207 13.88 -4.02 39.50
N THR A 208 13.80 -5.35 39.67
CA THR A 208 14.99 -6.17 39.92
C THR A 208 15.97 -6.11 38.74
N GLN A 209 15.46 -6.18 37.51
CA GLN A 209 16.30 -6.15 36.31
C GLN A 209 16.90 -4.76 36.05
N PHE A 210 16.10 -3.70 36.13
CA PHE A 210 16.55 -2.35 35.77
C PHE A 210 17.23 -1.62 36.92
N VAL A 211 16.64 -1.67 38.13
CA VAL A 211 17.11 -0.90 39.29
C VAL A 211 18.18 -1.66 40.06
N ASP A 212 17.93 -2.92 40.40
CA ASP A 212 18.76 -3.63 41.39
C ASP A 212 20.04 -4.25 40.79
N THR A 213 20.06 -4.58 39.49
CA THR A 213 21.21 -5.23 38.82
C THR A 213 22.53 -4.47 38.96
N GLU A 214 23.50 -4.94 39.74
CA GLU A 214 24.75 -4.20 40.04
C GLU A 214 25.46 -3.61 38.80
N ASN A 215 25.59 -4.40 37.73
CA ASN A 215 26.19 -3.97 36.46
C ASN A 215 25.14 -3.39 35.52
N TYR A 216 25.12 -2.06 35.39
CA TYR A 216 24.23 -1.40 34.42
C TYR A 216 24.57 -1.81 32.99
N GLN A 217 23.55 -2.25 32.26
CA GLN A 217 23.57 -2.32 30.80
C GLN A 217 22.39 -1.50 30.28
N PHE A 218 22.57 -0.87 29.12
CA PHE A 218 21.46 -0.22 28.43
C PHE A 218 20.36 -1.25 28.16
N VAL A 219 19.12 -0.93 28.54
CA VAL A 219 17.96 -1.81 28.34
C VAL A 219 17.05 -1.18 27.30
N ASP A 220 16.78 -1.89 26.21
CA ASP A 220 15.81 -1.43 25.21
C ASP A 220 14.40 -1.88 25.62
N PHE A 221 13.60 -0.93 26.11
CA PHE A 221 12.20 -1.17 26.43
C PHE A 221 11.38 -0.86 25.17
N SER A 222 11.15 -1.88 24.35
CA SER A 222 10.55 -1.72 23.03
C SER A 222 9.12 -2.29 22.91
N ASP A 223 8.80 -3.36 23.65
CA ASP A 223 7.48 -4.00 23.64
C ASP A 223 7.19 -4.73 24.98
N GLY A 224 5.95 -5.17 25.18
CA GLY A 224 5.53 -6.01 26.30
C GLY A 224 5.20 -5.25 27.59
N ASP A 225 5.16 -5.99 28.70
CA ASP A 225 4.86 -5.44 30.03
C ASP A 225 5.91 -4.43 30.50
N ASP A 226 7.19 -4.68 30.20
CA ASP A 226 8.30 -3.80 30.60
C ASP A 226 8.22 -2.44 29.92
N TYR A 227 7.84 -2.39 28.63
CA TYR A 227 7.58 -1.12 27.93
C TYR A 227 6.49 -0.30 28.64
N TYR A 228 5.40 -0.95 29.04
CA TYR A 228 4.29 -0.27 29.72
C TYR A 228 4.71 0.23 31.11
N ILE A 229 5.38 -0.61 31.90
CA ILE A 229 5.89 -0.26 33.24
C ILE A 229 6.91 0.87 33.14
N TRP A 230 7.80 0.83 32.16
CA TRP A 230 8.79 1.88 31.89
C TRP A 230 8.13 3.24 31.63
N ASN A 231 7.16 3.29 30.70
CA ASN A 231 6.45 4.53 30.39
C ASN A 231 5.68 5.09 31.59
N GLN A 232 5.06 4.23 32.40
CA GLN A 232 4.41 4.68 33.63
C GLN A 232 5.41 5.21 34.66
N THR A 233 6.57 4.56 34.80
CA THR A 233 7.64 5.02 35.69
C THR A 233 8.10 6.42 35.29
N LEU A 234 8.40 6.64 34.00
CA LEU A 234 8.76 7.95 33.46
C LEU A 234 7.67 9.00 33.70
N TYR A 235 6.40 8.64 33.44
CA TYR A 235 5.26 9.52 33.67
C TYR A 235 5.16 9.97 35.13
N TYR A 236 5.28 9.06 36.10
CA TYR A 236 5.18 9.39 37.52
C TYR A 236 6.37 10.23 38.01
N ILE A 237 7.58 9.92 37.56
CA ILE A 237 8.77 10.72 37.89
C ILE A 237 8.56 12.15 37.38
N ARG A 238 8.19 12.31 36.10
CA ARG A 238 7.90 13.64 35.54
C ARG A 238 6.82 14.37 36.35
N GLN A 239 5.70 13.71 36.62
CA GLN A 239 4.57 14.32 37.32
C GLN A 239 4.93 14.86 38.71
N ASP A 240 5.82 14.19 39.43
CA ASP A 240 6.20 14.62 40.78
C ASP A 240 7.30 15.70 40.75
N PHE A 241 8.28 15.57 39.86
CA PHE A 241 9.35 16.57 39.72
C PHE A 241 8.87 17.88 39.07
N GLU A 242 7.83 17.85 38.23
CA GLU A 242 7.23 19.06 37.66
C GLU A 242 6.62 19.97 38.73
N LYS A 243 6.12 19.41 39.84
CA LYS A 243 5.47 20.14 40.94
C LYS A 243 6.45 20.89 41.85
N ILE A 244 7.74 20.61 41.74
CA ILE A 244 8.79 21.27 42.53
C ILE A 244 8.96 22.70 42.00
N GLN A 245 8.71 23.71 42.83
CA GLN A 245 8.84 25.13 42.46
C GLN A 245 10.32 25.55 42.36
N ASP A 246 11.12 25.30 43.41
CA ASP A 246 12.54 25.60 43.45
C ASP A 246 13.37 24.39 43.03
N ARG A 247 13.46 24.15 41.72
CA ARG A 247 14.15 22.99 41.15
C ARG A 247 15.67 23.12 41.32
N THR A 248 16.29 22.09 41.89
CA THR A 248 17.75 21.96 41.92
C THR A 248 18.30 21.58 40.54
N GLN A 249 19.64 21.63 40.38
CA GLN A 249 20.30 21.11 39.18
C GLN A 249 20.10 19.59 39.02
N GLU A 250 19.99 18.85 40.14
CA GLU A 250 19.68 17.42 40.10
C GLU A 250 18.26 17.20 39.54
N ASP A 251 17.25 17.92 40.07
CA ASP A 251 15.85 17.84 39.61
C ASP A 251 15.73 18.19 38.11
N THR A 252 16.44 19.22 37.68
CA THR A 252 16.48 19.64 36.27
C THR A 252 17.08 18.55 35.39
N SER A 253 18.22 17.97 35.81
CA SER A 253 18.89 16.91 35.06
C SER A 253 18.02 15.64 34.95
N ILE A 254 17.19 15.38 35.97
CA ILE A 254 16.24 14.28 36.00
C ILE A 254 15.11 14.50 35.00
N LEU A 255 14.48 15.69 35.02
CA LEU A 255 13.42 16.04 34.08
C LEU A 255 13.90 16.02 32.62
N GLN A 256 15.13 16.46 32.36
CA GLN A 256 15.77 16.35 31.04
C GLN A 256 15.96 14.89 30.62
N ALA A 257 16.46 14.04 31.53
CA ALA A 257 16.62 12.60 31.27
C ALA A 257 15.27 11.94 30.96
N VAL A 258 14.25 12.21 31.76
CA VAL A 258 12.90 11.68 31.54
C VAL A 258 12.34 12.15 30.20
N SER A 259 12.52 13.43 29.85
CA SER A 259 12.07 13.97 28.55
C SER A 259 12.71 13.25 27.37
N ILE A 260 14.03 13.00 27.41
CA ILE A 260 14.74 12.24 26.37
C ILE A 260 14.12 10.85 26.20
N LEU A 261 13.87 10.15 27.31
CA LEU A 261 13.39 8.77 27.30
C LEU A 261 11.92 8.67 26.87
N GLU A 262 11.07 9.61 27.28
CA GLU A 262 9.66 9.65 26.86
C GLU A 262 9.52 9.92 25.36
N VAL A 263 10.30 10.85 24.82
CA VAL A 263 10.29 11.15 23.38
C VAL A 263 10.77 9.94 22.58
N HIS A 264 11.86 9.30 23.00
CA HIS A 264 12.34 8.08 22.35
C HIS A 264 11.32 6.93 22.44
N SER A 265 10.71 6.72 23.60
CA SER A 265 9.68 5.70 23.81
C SER A 265 8.45 5.93 22.93
N THR A 266 8.07 7.19 22.72
CA THR A 266 6.96 7.58 21.84
C THR A 266 7.30 7.32 20.38
N TYR A 267 8.52 7.70 19.96
CA TYR A 267 9.02 7.40 18.62
C TYR A 267 9.04 5.90 18.31
N LEU A 268 9.54 5.08 19.25
CA LEU A 268 9.52 3.61 19.10
C LEU A 268 8.10 3.08 18.96
N LYS A 269 7.15 3.57 19.77
CA LYS A 269 5.74 3.18 19.70
C LYS A 269 5.15 3.44 18.33
N GLU A 270 5.38 4.63 17.78
CA GLU A 270 4.90 5.00 16.45
C GLU A 270 5.47 4.06 15.39
N LYS A 271 6.77 3.80 15.43
CA LYS A 271 7.45 2.87 14.53
C LYS A 271 6.92 1.43 14.62
N PHE A 272 6.70 0.91 15.83
CA PHE A 272 6.12 -0.43 16.03
C PHE A 272 4.67 -0.50 15.56
N GLN A 273 3.88 0.54 15.80
CA GLN A 273 2.50 0.61 15.32
C GLN A 273 2.44 0.65 13.79
N GLU A 274 3.33 1.39 13.14
CA GLU A 274 3.45 1.42 11.68
C GLU A 274 3.87 0.06 11.13
N ALA A 275 4.89 -0.59 11.70
CA ALA A 275 5.32 -1.92 11.29
C ALA A 275 4.21 -2.97 11.47
N ARG A 276 3.47 -2.90 12.58
CA ARG A 276 2.34 -3.79 12.84
C ARG A 276 1.21 -3.56 11.84
N LYS A 277 0.78 -2.31 11.61
CA LYS A 277 -0.23 -1.96 10.61
C LYS A 277 0.18 -2.44 9.21
N ARG A 278 1.44 -2.23 8.82
CA ARG A 278 2.00 -2.76 7.57
C ARG A 278 1.86 -4.28 7.49
N SER A 279 2.26 -5.00 8.54
CA SER A 279 2.19 -6.48 8.57
C SER A 279 0.75 -7.01 8.52
N GLU A 280 -0.19 -6.35 9.21
CA GLU A 280 -1.61 -6.70 9.22
C GLU A 280 -2.24 -6.41 7.86
N ALA A 281 -1.93 -5.28 7.24
CA ALA A 281 -2.39 -4.92 5.91
C ALA A 281 -1.88 -5.89 4.82
N LEU A 282 -0.63 -6.36 4.93
CA LEU A 282 -0.08 -7.37 4.01
C LEU A 282 -0.74 -8.75 4.21
N LYS A 283 -1.08 -9.13 5.44
CA LYS A 283 -1.86 -10.36 5.70
C LYS A 283 -3.29 -10.26 5.14
N GLU A 284 -3.94 -9.11 5.28
CA GLU A 284 -5.27 -8.90 4.70
C GLU A 284 -5.22 -8.84 3.16
N LEU A 285 -4.13 -8.33 2.59
CA LEU A 285 -3.86 -8.40 1.14
C LEU A 285 -3.74 -9.86 0.68
N GLU A 286 -2.97 -10.67 1.40
CA GLU A 286 -2.81 -12.10 1.13
C GLU A 286 -4.17 -12.83 1.17
N HIS A 287 -4.98 -12.52 2.19
CA HIS A 287 -6.34 -13.04 2.34
C HIS A 287 -7.24 -12.60 1.19
N SER A 288 -7.21 -11.32 0.81
CA SER A 288 -8.03 -10.75 -0.26
C SER A 288 -7.70 -11.38 -1.62
N LEU A 289 -6.42 -11.63 -1.90
CA LEU A 289 -6.00 -12.36 -3.10
C LEU A 289 -6.55 -13.79 -3.16
N ALA A 290 -6.81 -14.39 -1.99
CA ALA A 290 -7.28 -15.77 -1.87
C ALA A 290 -8.81 -15.89 -1.91
N GLN A 291 -9.53 -14.77 -2.05
CA GLN A 291 -10.99 -14.74 -2.20
C GLN A 291 -11.42 -14.80 -3.68
N PRO A 292 -12.68 -15.16 -3.98
CA PRO A 292 -13.23 -15.04 -5.33
C PRO A 292 -13.14 -13.59 -5.86
N PRO A 293 -12.80 -13.36 -7.14
CA PRO A 293 -12.68 -14.32 -8.24
C PRO A 293 -11.39 -15.15 -8.32
N PHE A 294 -10.48 -15.05 -7.33
CA PHE A 294 -9.18 -15.74 -7.25
C PHE A 294 -8.13 -15.37 -8.30
N PHE A 295 -8.45 -14.47 -9.22
CA PHE A 295 -7.49 -13.86 -10.13
C PHE A 295 -7.69 -12.35 -10.17
N TYR A 296 -6.59 -11.59 -10.08
CA TYR A 296 -6.65 -10.14 -9.95
C TYR A 296 -5.59 -9.45 -10.81
N SER A 297 -5.93 -8.33 -11.40
CA SER A 297 -4.98 -7.40 -12.02
C SER A 297 -4.37 -6.46 -10.98
N MET A 298 -3.23 -5.82 -11.30
CA MET A 298 -2.63 -4.83 -10.40
C MET A 298 -3.61 -3.71 -10.00
N ASN A 299 -4.41 -3.22 -10.96
CA ASN A 299 -5.41 -2.18 -10.69
C ASN A 299 -6.50 -2.62 -9.70
N GLN A 300 -6.81 -3.92 -9.64
CA GLN A 300 -7.76 -4.47 -8.67
C GLN A 300 -7.11 -4.66 -7.31
N ILE A 301 -5.86 -5.11 -7.27
CA ILE A 301 -5.06 -5.27 -6.04
C ILE A 301 -4.95 -3.92 -5.31
N LEU A 302 -4.66 -2.84 -6.05
CA LEU A 302 -4.58 -1.47 -5.50
C LEU A 302 -5.90 -0.96 -4.91
N LYS A 303 -7.04 -1.56 -5.29
CA LYS A 303 -8.39 -1.20 -4.82
C LYS A 303 -8.86 -2.06 -3.65
N PHE A 304 -8.06 -3.01 -3.16
CA PHE A 304 -8.45 -3.83 -2.03
C PHE A 304 -8.63 -3.00 -0.77
N GLN A 305 -9.62 -3.39 0.03
CA GLN A 305 -10.03 -2.69 1.23
C GLN A 305 -9.93 -3.64 2.42
N ASP A 306 -9.52 -3.07 3.56
CA ASP A 306 -9.63 -3.71 4.87
C ASP A 306 -11.13 -3.89 5.25
N LYS A 307 -11.39 -4.68 6.28
CA LYS A 307 -12.71 -4.93 6.90
C LYS A 307 -13.48 -3.66 7.24
N ASN A 308 -12.77 -2.55 7.45
CA ASN A 308 -13.32 -1.23 7.75
C ASN A 308 -13.60 -0.37 6.50
N GLY A 309 -13.46 -0.90 5.28
CA GLY A 309 -13.69 -0.19 4.01
C GLY A 309 -12.57 0.79 3.62
N ARG A 310 -11.42 0.75 4.29
CA ARG A 310 -10.25 1.58 3.97
C ARG A 310 -9.36 0.85 2.99
N LEU A 311 -8.80 1.56 2.01
CA LEU A 311 -7.83 0.96 1.09
C LEU A 311 -6.64 0.37 1.86
N LEU A 312 -6.22 -0.83 1.46
CA LEU A 312 -4.99 -1.45 1.94
C LEU A 312 -3.78 -0.70 1.40
N TYR A 313 -3.87 -0.27 0.14
CA TYR A 313 -2.90 0.62 -0.48
C TYR A 313 -2.86 1.97 0.26
N GLY A 314 -1.67 2.34 0.76
CA GLY A 314 -1.45 3.49 1.64
C GLY A 314 -1.17 3.11 3.11
N GLN A 315 -1.47 1.88 3.53
CA GLN A 315 -1.03 1.33 4.83
C GLN A 315 0.34 0.64 4.76
N TYR A 316 0.77 0.31 3.54
CA TYR A 316 2.10 -0.15 3.18
C TYR A 316 2.62 0.68 2.00
N SER A 317 3.93 0.71 1.80
CA SER A 317 4.57 1.46 0.71
C SER A 317 4.45 0.73 -0.65
N GLU A 318 4.68 1.43 -1.75
CA GLU A 318 4.74 0.80 -3.09
C GLU A 318 5.87 -0.24 -3.18
N GLU A 319 6.99 0.04 -2.52
CA GLU A 319 8.12 -0.87 -2.40
C GLU A 319 7.72 -2.15 -1.65
N ASP A 320 6.96 -2.01 -0.57
CA ASP A 320 6.48 -3.14 0.23
C ASP A 320 5.56 -4.06 -0.59
N LEU A 321 4.67 -3.48 -1.42
CA LEU A 321 3.78 -4.25 -2.30
C LEU A 321 4.59 -4.99 -3.37
N LYS A 322 5.58 -4.32 -3.95
CA LYS A 322 6.44 -4.91 -4.97
C LYS A 322 7.27 -6.06 -4.38
N GLU A 323 7.87 -5.85 -3.21
CA GLU A 323 8.62 -6.87 -2.49
C GLU A 323 7.70 -8.05 -2.12
N PHE A 324 6.50 -7.78 -1.61
CA PHE A 324 5.52 -8.82 -1.28
C PHE A 324 5.13 -9.66 -2.51
N LEU A 325 4.76 -9.02 -3.62
CA LEU A 325 4.37 -9.74 -4.84
C LEU A 325 5.56 -10.47 -5.47
N GLN A 326 6.76 -9.87 -5.45
CA GLN A 326 7.98 -10.53 -5.92
C GLN A 326 8.25 -11.78 -5.08
N ARG A 327 8.19 -11.65 -3.76
CA ARG A 327 8.33 -12.77 -2.81
C ARG A 327 7.38 -13.91 -3.15
N MET A 328 6.09 -13.63 -3.26
CA MET A 328 5.06 -14.65 -3.56
C MET A 328 5.21 -15.29 -4.95
N THR A 329 5.86 -14.61 -5.90
CA THR A 329 6.05 -15.09 -7.28
C THR A 329 7.42 -15.72 -7.53
N THR A 330 8.37 -15.64 -6.58
CA THR A 330 9.73 -16.19 -6.74
C THR A 330 10.19 -17.09 -5.60
N GLU A 331 9.79 -16.81 -4.35
CA GLU A 331 10.16 -17.68 -3.22
C GLU A 331 9.34 -18.98 -3.28
N SER A 332 10.07 -20.07 -3.44
CA SER A 332 9.58 -21.44 -3.31
C SER A 332 10.73 -22.29 -2.81
N ASP A 333 10.44 -23.36 -2.07
CA ASP A 333 11.44 -24.38 -1.75
C ASP A 333 12.02 -24.91 -3.08
N THR A 334 13.29 -25.31 -3.11
CA THR A 334 14.04 -25.69 -4.33
C THR A 334 13.37 -26.76 -5.22
N THR A 335 12.31 -27.40 -4.73
CA THR A 335 11.55 -28.47 -5.38
C THR A 335 10.08 -28.12 -5.67
N GLN A 336 9.60 -26.90 -5.34
CA GLN A 336 8.20 -26.51 -5.49
C GLN A 336 8.04 -25.28 -6.40
N LEU A 337 6.85 -25.11 -6.97
CA LEU A 337 6.48 -23.89 -7.70
C LEU A 337 6.07 -22.76 -6.74
N PRO A 338 6.25 -21.48 -7.13
CA PRO A 338 5.80 -20.33 -6.36
C PRO A 338 4.32 -20.39 -5.98
N THR A 339 3.96 -19.76 -4.86
CA THR A 339 2.58 -19.74 -4.36
C THR A 339 1.65 -18.91 -5.24
N LEU A 340 2.16 -17.84 -5.86
CA LEU A 340 1.43 -16.94 -6.74
C LEU A 340 1.99 -16.98 -8.16
N PHE A 341 1.12 -17.21 -9.14
CA PHE A 341 1.48 -17.18 -10.55
C PHE A 341 1.05 -15.89 -11.24
N VAL A 342 1.79 -15.55 -12.30
CA VAL A 342 1.54 -14.38 -13.13
C VAL A 342 1.38 -14.81 -14.58
N PHE A 343 0.28 -14.39 -15.20
CA PHE A 343 0.06 -14.55 -16.64
C PHE A 343 -0.34 -13.23 -17.30
N LYS A 344 -0.21 -13.18 -18.63
CA LYS A 344 -0.48 -11.99 -19.42
C LYS A 344 -1.51 -12.30 -20.50
N ILE A 345 -2.52 -11.46 -20.61
CA ILE A 345 -3.46 -11.50 -21.74
C ILE A 345 -2.86 -10.83 -22.97
N SER A 346 -3.46 -11.05 -24.15
CA SER A 346 -3.01 -10.49 -25.44
C SER A 346 -2.87 -8.96 -25.44
N SER A 347 -3.65 -8.25 -24.62
CA SER A 347 -3.53 -6.80 -24.43
C SER A 347 -2.30 -6.34 -23.59
N GLY A 348 -1.51 -7.28 -23.08
CA GLY A 348 -0.33 -7.01 -22.25
C GLY A 348 -0.62 -6.83 -20.75
N ARG A 349 -1.89 -6.84 -20.33
CA ARG A 349 -2.27 -6.75 -18.90
C ARG A 349 -1.87 -8.01 -18.14
N ARG A 350 -1.33 -7.82 -16.93
CA ARG A 350 -0.88 -8.89 -16.02
C ARG A 350 -1.97 -9.24 -15.01
N TYR A 351 -2.13 -10.53 -14.77
CA TYR A 351 -3.01 -11.09 -13.75
C TYR A 351 -2.23 -11.99 -12.81
N TYR A 352 -2.66 -12.01 -11.55
CA TYR A 352 -2.11 -12.79 -10.45
C TYR A 352 -3.13 -13.83 -10.02
N VAL A 353 -2.72 -15.09 -9.83
CA VAL A 353 -3.59 -16.20 -9.40
C VAL A 353 -2.81 -17.12 -8.47
N TYR A 354 -3.42 -17.55 -7.36
CA TYR A 354 -2.80 -18.52 -6.47
C TYR A 354 -2.72 -19.91 -7.11
N LYS A 355 -1.60 -20.61 -6.91
CA LYS A 355 -1.36 -21.97 -7.39
C LYS A 355 -2.54 -22.91 -7.11
N GLN A 356 -2.98 -22.95 -5.86
CA GLN A 356 -4.09 -23.81 -5.39
C GLN A 356 -5.46 -23.45 -6.01
N LYS A 357 -5.60 -22.25 -6.59
CA LYS A 357 -6.86 -21.75 -7.16
C LYS A 357 -6.91 -21.79 -8.68
N VAL A 358 -5.81 -22.12 -9.36
CA VAL A 358 -5.73 -22.16 -10.83
C VAL A 358 -6.83 -23.05 -11.41
N ILE A 359 -7.00 -24.27 -10.90
CA ILE A 359 -8.01 -25.22 -11.42
C ILE A 359 -9.43 -24.67 -11.24
N GLN A 360 -9.73 -24.10 -10.07
CA GLN A 360 -11.04 -23.50 -9.76
C GLN A 360 -11.35 -22.35 -10.73
N VAL A 361 -10.34 -21.51 -11.02
CA VAL A 361 -10.47 -20.42 -11.99
C VAL A 361 -10.70 -20.96 -13.40
N VAL A 362 -9.95 -21.98 -13.83
CA VAL A 362 -10.13 -22.59 -15.16
C VAL A 362 -11.53 -23.16 -15.32
N VAL A 363 -12.00 -23.99 -14.38
CA VAL A 363 -13.34 -24.61 -14.44
C VAL A 363 -14.43 -23.54 -14.51
N ARG A 364 -14.32 -22.51 -13.66
CA ARG A 364 -15.25 -21.38 -13.68
C ARG A 364 -15.26 -20.69 -15.04
N LEU A 365 -14.09 -20.33 -15.57
CA LEU A 365 -13.96 -19.63 -16.85
C LEU A 365 -14.41 -20.50 -18.04
N CYS A 366 -14.23 -21.82 -17.99
CA CYS A 366 -14.75 -22.76 -19.00
C CYS A 366 -16.28 -22.77 -19.01
N ASN A 367 -16.92 -22.90 -17.84
CA ASN A 367 -18.38 -22.85 -17.72
C ASN A 367 -18.95 -21.51 -18.20
N GLU A 368 -18.25 -20.43 -17.88
CA GLU A 368 -18.55 -19.07 -18.32
C GLU A 368 -18.45 -18.88 -19.84
N ALA A 369 -17.48 -19.52 -20.49
CA ALA A 369 -17.26 -19.42 -21.94
C ALA A 369 -18.13 -20.40 -22.75
N HIS A 370 -18.59 -21.50 -22.15
CA HIS A 370 -19.31 -22.60 -22.82
C HIS A 370 -20.48 -22.11 -23.69
N ASP A 371 -21.48 -21.48 -23.07
CA ASP A 371 -22.71 -21.05 -23.76
C ASP A 371 -22.42 -20.04 -24.89
N SER A 372 -21.45 -19.14 -24.67
CA SER A 372 -21.08 -18.10 -25.65
C SER A 372 -20.37 -18.70 -26.87
N VAL A 373 -19.40 -19.59 -26.63
CA VAL A 373 -18.64 -20.27 -27.69
C VAL A 373 -19.55 -21.22 -28.47
N GLU A 374 -20.41 -21.97 -27.78
CA GLU A 374 -21.37 -22.87 -28.43
C GLU A 374 -22.29 -22.10 -29.38
N ARG A 375 -22.95 -21.03 -28.91
CA ARG A 375 -23.86 -20.23 -29.73
C ARG A 375 -23.18 -19.60 -30.94
N GLN A 376 -21.99 -19.02 -30.77
CA GLN A 376 -21.26 -18.41 -31.90
C GLN A 376 -20.85 -19.46 -32.94
N LEU A 377 -20.45 -20.65 -32.50
CA LEU A 377 -20.09 -21.72 -33.40
C LEU A 377 -21.32 -22.31 -34.12
N GLU A 378 -22.43 -22.47 -33.41
CA GLU A 378 -23.73 -22.84 -34.00
C GLU A 378 -24.19 -21.84 -35.05
N ASP A 379 -24.13 -20.54 -34.76
CA ASP A 379 -24.51 -19.48 -35.70
C ASP A 379 -23.59 -19.45 -36.92
N LYS A 380 -22.28 -19.57 -36.72
CA LYS A 380 -21.28 -19.67 -37.80
C LYS A 380 -21.59 -20.86 -38.71
N TRP A 381 -21.90 -22.01 -38.12
CA TRP A 381 -22.17 -23.24 -38.86
C TRP A 381 -23.54 -23.22 -39.54
N TYR A 382 -24.56 -22.67 -38.89
CA TYR A 382 -25.87 -22.44 -39.48
C TYR A 382 -25.77 -21.56 -40.73
N ASN A 383 -25.05 -20.44 -40.65
CA ASN A 383 -24.85 -19.54 -41.78
C ASN A 383 -24.07 -20.20 -42.93
N ALA A 384 -23.03 -21.00 -42.63
CA ALA A 384 -22.30 -21.75 -43.65
C ALA A 384 -23.19 -22.81 -44.34
N LEU A 385 -24.01 -23.52 -43.55
CA LEU A 385 -24.93 -24.54 -44.07
C LEU A 385 -26.07 -23.94 -44.91
N LEU A 386 -26.56 -22.74 -44.57
CA LEU A 386 -27.48 -21.98 -45.44
C LEU A 386 -26.85 -21.67 -46.81
N GLY A 387 -25.53 -21.45 -46.84
CA GLY A 387 -24.75 -21.26 -48.07
C GLY A 387 -24.34 -22.55 -48.78
N PHE A 388 -24.79 -23.73 -48.32
CA PHE A 388 -24.33 -25.05 -48.76
C PHE A 388 -22.81 -25.29 -48.60
N GLU A 389 -22.13 -24.49 -47.80
CA GLU A 389 -20.70 -24.63 -47.50
C GLU A 389 -20.51 -25.60 -46.32
N LYS A 390 -19.53 -26.50 -46.44
CA LYS A 390 -19.10 -27.36 -45.33
C LYS A 390 -17.74 -26.87 -44.83
N LEU A 391 -17.70 -26.38 -43.60
CA LEU A 391 -16.45 -25.92 -43.00
C LEU A 391 -15.59 -27.11 -42.55
N PRO A 392 -14.25 -27.03 -42.66
CA PRO A 392 -13.35 -28.12 -42.29
C PRO A 392 -13.43 -28.49 -40.81
N GLU A 393 -13.68 -27.52 -39.94
CA GLU A 393 -13.92 -27.69 -38.50
C GLU A 393 -15.17 -28.52 -38.16
N MET A 394 -16.08 -28.77 -39.10
CA MET A 394 -17.25 -29.63 -38.88
C MET A 394 -16.91 -31.13 -38.93
N THR A 395 -15.78 -31.50 -39.54
CA THR A 395 -15.41 -32.90 -39.80
C THR A 395 -14.03 -33.26 -39.28
N ASN A 396 -13.07 -32.32 -39.33
CA ASN A 396 -11.71 -32.53 -38.83
C ASN A 396 -11.58 -32.05 -37.37
N LYS A 397 -11.16 -32.96 -36.49
CA LYS A 397 -10.97 -32.71 -35.06
C LYS A 397 -9.91 -31.64 -34.79
N ASP A 398 -8.79 -31.62 -35.51
CA ASP A 398 -7.70 -30.67 -35.26
C ASP A 398 -8.12 -29.24 -35.66
N MET A 399 -8.87 -29.13 -36.76
CA MET A 399 -9.44 -27.85 -37.19
C MET A 399 -10.54 -27.36 -36.24
N PHE A 400 -11.28 -28.28 -35.63
CA PHE A 400 -12.26 -27.97 -34.60
C PHE A 400 -11.60 -27.41 -33.33
N GLU A 401 -10.51 -28.04 -32.85
CA GLU A 401 -9.76 -27.52 -31.69
C GLU A 401 -9.18 -26.14 -31.96
N LYS A 402 -8.64 -25.90 -33.17
CA LYS A 402 -8.14 -24.58 -33.56
C LYS A 402 -9.25 -23.53 -33.59
N ALA A 403 -10.41 -23.87 -34.16
CA ALA A 403 -11.56 -22.98 -34.18
C ALA A 403 -12.07 -22.63 -32.76
N LEU A 404 -12.05 -23.61 -31.84
CA LEU A 404 -12.36 -23.37 -30.42
C LEU A 404 -11.33 -22.45 -29.76
N ALA A 405 -10.04 -22.67 -29.99
CA ALA A 405 -8.98 -21.81 -29.46
C ALA A 405 -9.15 -20.34 -29.89
N ASP A 406 -9.39 -20.11 -31.18
CA ASP A 406 -9.61 -18.78 -31.76
C ASP A 406 -10.86 -18.10 -31.15
N LEU A 407 -11.95 -18.86 -30.97
CA LEU A 407 -13.18 -18.34 -30.35
C LEU A 407 -13.00 -18.04 -28.86
N ILE A 408 -12.22 -18.83 -28.13
CA ILE A 408 -11.92 -18.59 -26.72
C ILE A 408 -11.03 -17.36 -26.56
N GLU A 409 -10.07 -17.13 -27.45
CA GLU A 409 -9.24 -15.92 -27.41
C GLU A 409 -10.09 -14.64 -27.51
N ILE A 410 -11.15 -14.67 -28.32
CA ILE A 410 -12.09 -13.54 -28.50
C ILE A 410 -13.05 -13.43 -27.31
N ASN A 411 -13.70 -14.54 -26.93
CA ASN A 411 -14.79 -14.53 -25.94
C ASN A 411 -14.32 -14.58 -24.49
N SER A 412 -13.14 -15.16 -24.23
CA SER A 412 -12.55 -15.30 -22.91
C SER A 412 -11.01 -15.22 -22.99
N PRO A 413 -10.45 -14.02 -23.23
CA PRO A 413 -9.00 -13.83 -23.38
C PRO A 413 -8.21 -14.23 -22.13
N ILE A 414 -8.84 -14.15 -20.95
CA ILE A 414 -8.25 -14.56 -19.67
C ILE A 414 -8.10 -16.08 -19.62
N LEU A 415 -9.12 -16.83 -20.04
CA LEU A 415 -9.05 -18.30 -20.11
C LEU A 415 -7.99 -18.74 -21.11
N HIS A 416 -7.98 -18.14 -22.30
CA HIS A 416 -6.97 -18.42 -23.33
C HIS A 416 -5.55 -18.19 -22.80
N ALA A 417 -5.31 -17.05 -22.16
CA ALA A 417 -4.00 -16.69 -21.61
C ALA A 417 -3.59 -17.58 -20.43
N LEU A 418 -4.54 -17.99 -19.58
CA LEU A 418 -4.28 -18.85 -18.44
C LEU A 418 -3.89 -20.26 -18.89
N LEU A 419 -4.64 -20.84 -19.84
CA LEU A 419 -4.37 -22.18 -20.37
C LEU A 419 -3.03 -22.26 -21.13
N ASN A 420 -2.62 -21.16 -21.78
CA ASN A 420 -1.36 -21.06 -22.51
C ASN A 420 -0.19 -20.49 -21.68
N ALA A 421 -0.36 -20.33 -20.37
CA ALA A 421 0.70 -19.80 -19.52
C ALA A 421 1.82 -20.82 -19.29
N ASN A 422 3.08 -20.35 -19.23
CA ASN A 422 4.27 -21.21 -19.07
C ASN A 422 4.23 -22.11 -17.82
N PHE A 423 3.52 -21.70 -16.76
CA PHE A 423 3.41 -22.49 -15.54
C PHE A 423 2.40 -23.64 -15.65
N MET A 424 1.50 -23.66 -16.65
CA MET A 424 0.51 -24.73 -16.80
C MET A 424 1.16 -26.09 -17.06
N THR A 425 2.23 -26.13 -17.86
CA THR A 425 2.98 -27.37 -18.09
C THR A 425 3.69 -27.80 -16.81
N LEU A 426 4.23 -26.86 -16.04
CA LEU A 426 4.94 -27.15 -14.78
C LEU A 426 3.99 -27.69 -13.71
N LEU A 427 2.75 -27.18 -13.65
CA LEU A 427 1.72 -27.67 -12.74
C LEU A 427 1.38 -29.16 -12.95
N SER A 428 1.56 -29.69 -14.16
CA SER A 428 1.33 -31.10 -14.44
C SER A 428 2.38 -32.04 -13.80
N TYR A 429 3.58 -31.53 -13.52
CA TYR A 429 4.69 -32.29 -12.95
C TYR A 429 4.78 -32.19 -11.42
N GLU A 430 4.20 -31.14 -10.83
CA GLU A 430 4.11 -30.98 -9.39
C GLU A 430 2.95 -31.85 -8.86
N LYS A 431 3.27 -33.12 -8.56
CA LYS A 431 2.33 -34.05 -7.90
C LYS A 431 2.16 -33.64 -6.43
N ASP A 432 1.41 -32.57 -6.18
CA ASP A 432 0.79 -32.39 -4.86
C ASP A 432 -0.52 -33.19 -4.81
N THR A 433 -0.47 -34.14 -3.88
CA THR A 433 -1.41 -35.18 -3.47
C THR A 433 -2.86 -34.74 -3.20
N ASP A 434 -3.78 -35.64 -3.55
CA ASP A 434 -4.99 -36.04 -2.80
C ASP A 434 -6.21 -35.09 -2.60
N ASP A 435 -6.30 -33.92 -3.22
CA ASP A 435 -7.45 -33.01 -2.98
C ASP A 435 -8.28 -32.58 -4.23
N PHE A 436 -8.07 -33.19 -5.39
CA PHE A 436 -8.75 -32.79 -6.65
C PHE A 436 -9.73 -33.85 -7.20
N ASP A 437 -10.75 -34.18 -6.43
CA ASP A 437 -11.65 -35.32 -6.73
C ASP A 437 -12.75 -35.03 -7.78
N SER A 438 -12.56 -34.13 -8.76
CA SER A 438 -13.60 -33.95 -9.81
C SER A 438 -13.21 -33.39 -11.18
N PHE A 439 -12.04 -32.78 -11.39
CA PHE A 439 -11.66 -32.28 -12.73
C PHE A 439 -10.15 -32.37 -12.99
N ASN A 440 -9.73 -33.41 -13.71
CA ASN A 440 -8.34 -33.56 -14.16
C ASN A 440 -8.11 -32.68 -15.40
N LEU A 441 -7.34 -31.60 -15.26
CA LEU A 441 -6.96 -30.72 -16.37
C LEU A 441 -5.90 -31.30 -17.31
N PHE A 442 -5.23 -32.37 -16.88
CA PHE A 442 -4.07 -32.93 -17.57
C PHE A 442 -4.25 -34.42 -17.85
N ILE A 443 -3.79 -34.86 -19.01
CA ILE A 443 -3.61 -36.27 -19.39
C ILE A 443 -2.16 -36.42 -19.83
N ASP A 444 -1.41 -37.34 -19.22
CA ASP A 444 -0.01 -37.65 -19.55
C ASP A 444 0.92 -36.42 -19.61
N GLY A 445 0.72 -35.45 -18.71
CA GLY A 445 1.53 -34.21 -18.67
C GLY A 445 1.13 -33.15 -19.71
N HIS A 446 0.09 -33.40 -20.50
CA HIS A 446 -0.45 -32.47 -21.48
C HIS A 446 -1.81 -31.93 -21.03
N LEU A 447 -2.07 -30.65 -21.32
CA LEU A 447 -3.36 -30.00 -21.07
C LEU A 447 -4.45 -30.67 -21.92
N LEU A 448 -5.66 -30.82 -21.34
CA LEU A 448 -6.82 -31.30 -22.08
C LEU A 448 -7.15 -30.44 -23.31
N PRO A 449 -7.62 -31.05 -24.42
CA PRO A 449 -8.12 -30.29 -25.58
C PRO A 449 -9.28 -29.37 -25.21
N TYR A 450 -9.43 -28.26 -25.94
CA TYR A 450 -10.49 -27.26 -25.70
C TYR A 450 -11.89 -27.87 -25.80
N SER A 451 -12.11 -28.82 -26.71
CA SER A 451 -13.38 -29.55 -26.82
C SER A 451 -13.76 -30.29 -25.53
N THR A 452 -12.77 -30.83 -24.82
CA THR A 452 -12.99 -31.59 -23.58
C THR A 452 -13.11 -30.63 -22.39
N LEU A 453 -12.29 -29.57 -22.35
CA LEU A 453 -12.36 -28.52 -21.32
C LEU A 453 -13.70 -27.79 -21.31
N LEU A 454 -14.23 -27.46 -22.49
CA LEU A 454 -15.53 -26.81 -22.65
C LEU A 454 -16.69 -27.82 -22.74
N MET A 455 -16.45 -29.13 -22.71
CA MET A 455 -17.48 -30.17 -22.92
C MET A 455 -18.28 -30.00 -24.23
N LEU A 456 -17.65 -29.49 -25.29
CA LEU A 456 -18.26 -29.25 -26.60
C LEU A 456 -17.90 -30.35 -27.60
N LYS A 457 -18.92 -30.95 -28.23
CA LYS A 457 -18.75 -31.96 -29.28
C LYS A 457 -19.18 -31.38 -30.63
N SER A 458 -18.31 -31.52 -31.64
CA SER A 458 -18.61 -31.11 -33.01
C SER A 458 -19.90 -31.74 -33.56
N SER A 459 -20.19 -33.00 -33.19
CA SER A 459 -21.44 -33.68 -33.58
C SER A 459 -22.70 -32.99 -33.06
N ASN A 460 -22.66 -32.50 -31.82
CA ASN A 460 -23.81 -31.88 -31.16
C ASN A 460 -24.08 -30.50 -31.75
N ILE A 461 -23.03 -29.69 -31.90
CA ILE A 461 -23.11 -28.36 -32.49
C ILE A 461 -23.59 -28.46 -33.95
N LEU A 462 -23.12 -29.45 -34.71
CA LEU A 462 -23.58 -29.68 -36.08
C LEU A 462 -25.06 -30.13 -36.14
N ALA A 463 -25.50 -30.95 -35.19
CA ALA A 463 -26.89 -31.38 -35.10
C ALA A 463 -27.81 -30.20 -34.75
N ASN A 464 -27.40 -29.34 -33.81
CA ASN A 464 -28.12 -28.12 -33.43
C ASN A 464 -28.17 -27.10 -34.58
N ALA A 465 -27.05 -26.88 -35.27
CA ALA A 465 -27.03 -26.01 -36.45
C ALA A 465 -27.94 -26.53 -37.57
N LYS A 466 -27.99 -27.87 -37.79
CA LYS A 466 -28.89 -28.48 -38.77
C LYS A 466 -30.35 -28.45 -38.37
N SER A 467 -30.68 -28.60 -37.09
CA SER A 467 -32.07 -28.56 -36.62
C SER A 467 -32.70 -27.18 -36.79
N ARG A 468 -31.88 -26.12 -36.80
CA ARG A 468 -32.30 -24.74 -37.11
C ARG A 468 -32.55 -24.49 -38.60
N LEU A 469 -32.09 -25.36 -39.50
CA LEU A 469 -32.32 -25.20 -40.94
C LEU A 469 -33.80 -25.48 -41.28
N PRO A 470 -34.38 -24.76 -42.26
CA PRO A 470 -35.72 -25.08 -42.77
C PRO A 470 -35.81 -26.54 -43.22
N PHE A 471 -36.92 -27.21 -42.91
CA PHE A 471 -37.12 -28.66 -43.14
C PHE A 471 -36.93 -29.13 -44.59
N PHE A 472 -36.94 -28.22 -45.57
CA PHE A 472 -36.66 -28.53 -46.98
C PHE A 472 -35.16 -28.74 -47.28
N TYR A 473 -34.24 -28.36 -46.38
CA TYR A 473 -32.78 -28.56 -46.54
C TYR A 473 -32.31 -29.99 -46.19
N THR A 474 -33.14 -30.78 -45.52
CA THR A 474 -32.79 -32.14 -45.04
C THR A 474 -33.31 -33.26 -45.94
N ILE A 475 -34.04 -32.93 -47.02
CA ILE A 475 -34.57 -33.89 -48.00
C ILE A 475 -33.51 -34.12 -49.10
N PRO A 476 -33.04 -35.36 -49.35
CA PRO A 476 -31.95 -35.67 -50.29
C PRO A 476 -32.17 -35.18 -51.73
N VAL A 477 -33.43 -34.95 -52.11
CA VAL A 477 -33.82 -34.57 -53.47
C VAL A 477 -33.74 -33.05 -53.69
N ILE A 478 -33.87 -32.21 -52.65
CA ILE A 478 -33.96 -30.74 -52.80
C ILE A 478 -32.59 -30.06 -52.73
N SER A 479 -31.62 -30.63 -52.01
CA SER A 479 -30.24 -30.10 -51.93
C SER A 479 -29.47 -30.17 -53.26
N TRP A 480 -29.81 -31.12 -54.13
CA TRP A 480 -29.29 -31.20 -55.49
C TRP A 480 -29.86 -30.09 -56.39
N PHE A 481 -31.15 -29.75 -56.25
CA PHE A 481 -31.77 -28.69 -57.05
C PHE A 481 -31.28 -27.29 -56.66
N ILE A 482 -31.03 -27.00 -55.37
CA ILE A 482 -30.58 -25.67 -54.96
C ILE A 482 -29.08 -25.44 -55.23
N SER A 483 -28.23 -26.47 -55.11
CA SER A 483 -26.80 -26.37 -55.46
C SER A 483 -26.55 -26.15 -56.96
N LEU A 484 -27.48 -26.57 -57.81
CA LEU A 484 -27.48 -26.29 -59.26
C LEU A 484 -27.79 -24.82 -59.60
N PHE A 485 -28.49 -24.09 -58.74
CA PHE A 485 -28.80 -22.66 -58.93
C PHE A 485 -27.90 -21.71 -58.12
N ALA A 486 -27.25 -22.18 -57.04
CA ALA A 486 -26.31 -21.39 -56.23
C ALA A 486 -24.86 -21.43 -56.75
N SER A 487 -24.52 -22.35 -57.66
CA SER A 487 -23.19 -22.42 -58.29
C SER A 487 -23.05 -21.45 -59.47
N LYS A 488 -23.15 -20.14 -59.18
CA LYS A 488 -22.63 -19.08 -60.06
C LYS A 488 -22.47 -17.75 -59.31
N LYS A 489 -21.36 -17.64 -58.57
CA LYS A 489 -20.40 -16.52 -58.62
C LYS A 489 -19.53 -16.47 -57.38
N LYS A 490 -18.23 -16.75 -57.55
CA LYS A 490 -17.15 -16.05 -56.86
C LYS A 490 -16.03 -15.83 -57.87
N THR A 491 -15.70 -14.54 -58.09
CA THR A 491 -14.45 -13.87 -58.53
C THR A 491 -14.86 -12.56 -59.22
N ASP A 492 -14.31 -11.37 -58.96
CA ASP A 492 -13.39 -10.88 -57.94
C ASP A 492 -13.48 -9.33 -57.94
N SER A 493 -13.11 -8.72 -56.82
CA SER A 493 -12.64 -7.35 -56.57
C SER A 493 -13.13 -6.10 -57.37
N GLN A 494 -13.58 -5.12 -56.57
CA GLN A 494 -13.16 -3.70 -56.55
C GLN A 494 -13.93 -2.59 -57.32
N THR A 495 -14.61 -1.79 -56.49
CA THR A 495 -14.72 -0.31 -56.43
C THR A 495 -15.59 0.52 -57.38
N SER A 496 -16.42 1.33 -56.69
CA SER A 496 -16.89 2.71 -56.96
C SER A 496 -18.20 2.88 -57.74
N LYS A 497 -19.24 3.32 -56.99
CA LYS A 497 -19.89 4.65 -57.08
C LYS A 497 -20.89 4.73 -58.27
N GLN A 498 -22.19 4.97 -58.10
CA GLN A 498 -22.87 5.96 -57.24
C GLN A 498 -24.40 5.65 -57.15
N VAL A 499 -24.99 5.94 -55.97
CA VAL A 499 -26.24 6.73 -55.72
C VAL A 499 -27.57 6.07 -56.16
N GLN A 500 -28.57 5.87 -55.28
CA GLN A 500 -29.25 6.93 -54.52
C GLN A 500 -29.93 6.41 -53.24
N GLN A 501 -29.49 6.95 -52.10
CA GLN A 501 -30.29 7.13 -50.88
C GLN A 501 -31.39 8.16 -51.15
N VAL A 502 -32.61 7.89 -50.67
CA VAL A 502 -33.52 8.94 -50.19
C VAL A 502 -33.80 8.60 -48.73
N VAL A 503 -32.93 9.14 -47.89
CA VAL A 503 -33.28 9.59 -46.54
C VAL A 503 -34.00 10.91 -46.76
N GLN A 504 -35.22 11.05 -46.22
CA GLN A 504 -35.80 12.36 -45.94
C GLN A 504 -35.22 12.83 -44.62
N GLU A 505 -34.25 13.74 -44.71
CA GLU A 505 -33.98 14.76 -43.70
C GLU A 505 -35.02 15.88 -43.92
N ASP A 506 -35.86 16.13 -42.92
CA ASP A 506 -36.32 17.49 -42.66
C ASP A 506 -35.45 18.02 -41.52
N ASP A 507 -34.45 18.81 -41.91
CA ASP A 507 -33.57 19.55 -41.03
C ASP A 507 -33.92 21.03 -41.17
N GLU A 508 -34.93 21.51 -40.43
CA GLU A 508 -35.07 22.94 -40.17
C GLU A 508 -34.27 23.31 -38.92
N LYS A 509 -33.13 23.95 -39.18
CA LYS A 509 -32.29 24.68 -38.24
C LYS A 509 -33.14 25.54 -37.31
N GLN A 510 -33.09 25.26 -36.01
CA GLN A 510 -33.19 26.32 -35.01
C GLN A 510 -32.23 26.09 -33.82
N LYS A 511 -31.48 27.16 -33.58
CA LYS A 511 -30.49 27.39 -32.55
C LYS A 511 -30.98 27.05 -31.13
N THR A 512 -30.07 26.51 -30.33
CA THR A 512 -29.95 26.70 -28.86
C THR A 512 -31.25 26.68 -28.04
N THR A 513 -31.60 25.53 -27.46
CA THR A 513 -32.12 25.45 -26.08
C THR A 513 -32.15 24.00 -25.58
N ALA A 514 -31.73 23.76 -24.34
CA ALA A 514 -31.69 22.45 -23.71
C ALA A 514 -33.11 21.84 -23.63
N LYS A 515 -33.35 20.75 -24.38
CA LYS A 515 -34.57 19.94 -24.24
C LYS A 515 -34.53 19.19 -22.91
N GLN A 516 -35.47 19.51 -22.01
CA GLN A 516 -35.69 18.79 -20.76
C GLN A 516 -36.03 17.32 -21.07
N LEU A 517 -35.20 16.40 -20.61
CA LEU A 517 -35.46 14.95 -20.62
C LEU A 517 -36.76 14.66 -19.87
N THR A 518 -37.64 13.83 -20.44
CA THR A 518 -38.83 13.34 -19.73
C THR A 518 -38.39 12.53 -18.49
N LYS A 519 -39.21 12.53 -17.44
CA LYS A 519 -38.91 11.88 -16.15
C LYS A 519 -38.47 10.41 -16.31
N THR A 520 -39.04 9.69 -17.27
CA THR A 520 -38.72 8.29 -17.60
C THR A 520 -37.37 8.14 -18.32
N GLN A 521 -37.05 9.04 -19.25
CA GLN A 521 -35.77 9.03 -19.97
C GLN A 521 -34.59 9.42 -19.06
N ALA A 522 -34.80 10.37 -18.14
CA ALA A 522 -33.80 10.71 -17.13
C ALA A 522 -33.54 9.55 -16.16
N LEU A 523 -34.58 8.78 -15.80
CA LEU A 523 -34.45 7.59 -14.95
C LEU A 523 -33.75 6.44 -15.68
N ALA A 524 -34.04 6.21 -16.96
CA ALA A 524 -33.39 5.19 -17.78
C ALA A 524 -31.90 5.50 -18.01
N ALA A 525 -31.53 6.76 -18.21
CA ALA A 525 -30.13 7.19 -18.32
C ALA A 525 -29.36 6.97 -17.00
N GLN A 526 -29.98 7.28 -15.85
CA GLN A 526 -29.40 7.03 -14.54
C GLN A 526 -29.29 5.54 -14.21
N ALA A 527 -30.24 4.71 -14.67
CA ALA A 527 -30.13 3.27 -14.51
C ALA A 527 -28.94 2.71 -15.29
N LYS A 528 -28.72 3.18 -16.53
CA LYS A 528 -27.59 2.77 -17.36
C LYS A 528 -26.23 3.14 -16.75
N SER A 529 -26.11 4.28 -16.06
CA SER A 529 -24.87 4.66 -15.36
C SER A 529 -24.62 3.85 -14.08
N ILE A 530 -25.65 3.21 -13.51
CA ILE A 530 -25.54 2.42 -12.28
C ILE A 530 -25.24 0.94 -12.59
N VAL A 531 -25.56 0.44 -13.79
CA VAL A 531 -25.26 -0.94 -14.24
C VAL A 531 -23.79 -1.31 -14.01
N ASP A 532 -22.87 -0.41 -14.35
CA ASP A 532 -21.42 -0.63 -14.25
C ASP A 532 -20.93 -0.86 -12.80
N ASN A 533 -21.74 -0.50 -11.79
CA ASN A 533 -21.41 -0.72 -10.37
C ASN A 533 -21.84 -2.10 -9.85
N PHE A 534 -22.69 -2.83 -10.58
CA PHE A 534 -23.28 -4.10 -10.17
C PHE A 534 -22.90 -5.26 -11.09
N VAL A 535 -22.49 -4.98 -12.32
CA VAL A 535 -21.99 -5.99 -13.26
C VAL A 535 -20.45 -6.00 -13.24
N PRO A 536 -19.80 -7.14 -12.97
CA PRO A 536 -18.34 -7.25 -13.03
C PRO A 536 -17.77 -6.91 -14.42
N GLU A 537 -16.62 -6.24 -14.48
CA GLU A 537 -15.93 -5.94 -15.75
C GLU A 537 -15.65 -7.24 -16.54
N GLY A 538 -16.28 -7.38 -17.71
CA GLY A 538 -16.19 -8.59 -18.55
C GLY A 538 -17.43 -9.51 -18.53
N SER A 539 -18.43 -9.18 -17.71
CA SER A 539 -19.75 -9.82 -17.71
C SER A 539 -20.81 -8.88 -18.32
N THR A 540 -21.96 -9.43 -18.70
CA THR A 540 -23.11 -8.65 -19.18
C THR A 540 -24.25 -8.76 -18.18
N MET A 541 -25.15 -7.77 -18.16
CA MET A 541 -26.30 -7.78 -17.24
C MET A 541 -27.16 -9.04 -17.41
N ASP A 542 -27.38 -9.50 -18.64
CA ASP A 542 -28.14 -10.73 -18.90
C ASP A 542 -27.42 -11.98 -18.36
N ARG A 543 -26.09 -11.98 -18.44
CA ARG A 543 -25.25 -13.09 -17.96
C ARG A 543 -25.21 -13.18 -16.43
N GLU A 544 -25.15 -12.06 -15.73
CA GLU A 544 -25.25 -12.04 -14.26
C GLU A 544 -26.65 -12.43 -13.77
N LEU A 545 -27.71 -12.04 -14.49
CA LEU A 545 -29.07 -12.48 -14.17
C LEU A 545 -29.21 -13.99 -14.28
N ASP A 546 -28.73 -14.60 -15.38
CA ASP A 546 -28.78 -16.06 -15.57
C ASP A 546 -27.95 -16.81 -14.52
N TYR A 547 -26.81 -16.27 -14.11
CA TYR A 547 -25.98 -16.82 -13.03
C TYR A 547 -26.73 -16.82 -11.70
N LEU A 548 -27.33 -15.70 -11.33
CA LEU A 548 -28.00 -15.57 -10.04
C LEU A 548 -29.28 -16.42 -9.96
N ILE A 549 -30.04 -16.58 -11.06
CA ILE A 549 -31.20 -17.50 -11.11
C ILE A 549 -30.79 -18.93 -10.75
N LYS A 550 -29.68 -19.42 -11.33
CA LYS A 550 -29.16 -20.77 -11.05
C LYS A 550 -28.72 -20.93 -9.60
N GLN A 551 -28.33 -19.85 -8.93
CA GLN A 551 -27.87 -19.87 -7.54
C GLN A 551 -29.03 -19.87 -6.54
N TRP A 552 -30.06 -19.03 -6.73
CA TRP A 552 -31.18 -18.96 -5.77
C TRP A 552 -32.31 -19.96 -6.08
N ASN A 553 -32.49 -20.38 -7.33
CA ASN A 553 -33.51 -21.36 -7.72
C ASN A 553 -32.93 -22.79 -7.72
N THR A 554 -33.18 -23.53 -6.65
CA THR A 554 -32.67 -24.90 -6.43
C THR A 554 -33.65 -26.00 -6.86
N MET A 555 -34.73 -25.66 -7.56
CA MET A 555 -35.74 -26.63 -8.00
C MET A 555 -35.17 -27.60 -9.04
N ILE A 556 -35.33 -28.90 -8.78
CA ILE A 556 -34.79 -29.96 -9.64
C ILE A 556 -35.67 -30.19 -10.89
N SER A 557 -37.00 -29.99 -10.77
CA SER A 557 -37.90 -30.17 -11.91
C SER A 557 -37.94 -28.92 -12.79
N LYS A 558 -37.81 -29.12 -14.11
CA LYS A 558 -37.77 -28.03 -15.11
C LYS A 558 -39.03 -27.15 -15.09
N GLU A 559 -40.19 -27.76 -14.84
CA GLU A 559 -41.47 -27.06 -14.75
C GLU A 559 -41.56 -26.19 -13.49
N ALA A 560 -41.18 -26.71 -12.31
CA ALA A 560 -41.17 -25.93 -11.08
C ALA A 560 -40.10 -24.83 -11.08
N TYR A 561 -38.95 -25.10 -11.71
CA TYR A 561 -37.89 -24.11 -11.90
C TYR A 561 -38.38 -22.91 -12.71
N ASN A 562 -39.03 -23.16 -13.84
CA ASN A 562 -39.58 -22.10 -14.69
C ASN A 562 -40.72 -21.34 -14.01
N ASN A 563 -41.64 -22.05 -13.34
CA ASN A 563 -42.77 -21.43 -12.63
C ASN A 563 -42.29 -20.51 -11.50
N LEU A 564 -41.35 -20.97 -10.67
CA LEU A 564 -40.81 -20.16 -9.58
C LEU A 564 -40.06 -18.92 -10.10
N THR A 565 -39.32 -19.07 -11.20
CA THR A 565 -38.60 -17.95 -11.84
C THR A 565 -39.58 -16.90 -12.35
N GLU A 566 -40.67 -17.32 -13.00
CA GLU A 566 -41.68 -16.40 -13.53
C GLU A 566 -42.49 -15.73 -12.41
N ASP A 567 -42.84 -16.46 -11.34
CA ASP A 567 -43.53 -15.90 -10.17
C ASP A 567 -42.71 -14.80 -9.49
N VAL A 568 -41.40 -15.03 -9.32
CA VAL A 568 -40.45 -14.05 -8.79
C VAL A 568 -40.30 -12.86 -9.75
N ASN A 569 -40.16 -13.10 -11.05
CA ASN A 569 -40.06 -12.04 -12.05
C ASN A 569 -41.33 -11.19 -12.16
N ALA A 570 -42.51 -11.78 -12.00
CA ALA A 570 -43.79 -11.08 -11.93
C ALA A 570 -43.86 -10.17 -10.69
N LEU A 571 -43.45 -10.70 -9.53
CA LEU A 571 -43.44 -9.94 -8.28
C LEU A 571 -42.47 -8.75 -8.33
N ILE A 572 -41.28 -8.93 -8.91
CA ILE A 572 -40.32 -7.83 -9.10
C ILE A 572 -40.88 -6.79 -10.10
N ARG A 573 -41.50 -7.21 -11.22
CA ARG A 573 -42.12 -6.28 -12.19
C ARG A 573 -43.18 -5.41 -11.54
N ASP A 574 -44.09 -6.00 -10.76
CA ASP A 574 -45.18 -5.27 -10.13
C ASP A 574 -44.71 -4.32 -9.03
N TYR A 575 -43.74 -4.75 -8.23
CA TYR A 575 -43.13 -3.89 -7.22
C TYR A 575 -42.38 -2.71 -7.87
N THR A 576 -41.54 -2.98 -8.87
CA THR A 576 -40.77 -1.97 -9.60
C THR A 576 -41.69 -0.96 -10.27
N ARG A 577 -42.78 -1.41 -10.91
CA ARG A 577 -43.78 -0.53 -11.53
C ARG A 577 -44.46 0.40 -10.54
N ARG A 578 -44.68 -0.04 -9.30
CA ARG A 578 -45.28 0.79 -8.23
C ARG A 578 -44.29 1.82 -7.69
N VAL A 579 -43.04 1.41 -7.48
CA VAL A 579 -41.96 2.24 -6.92
C VAL A 579 -41.47 3.29 -7.91
N VAL A 580 -41.35 2.97 -9.19
CA VAL A 580 -40.92 3.92 -10.24
C VAL A 580 -41.88 5.12 -10.39
N LYS A 581 -43.18 4.93 -10.11
CA LYS A 581 -44.16 6.04 -10.15
C LYS A 581 -43.84 7.15 -9.14
N THR A 582 -43.23 6.80 -8.01
CA THR A 582 -42.94 7.72 -6.90
C THR A 582 -41.49 8.22 -6.89
N LEU A 583 -40.58 7.59 -7.63
CA LEU A 583 -39.17 7.97 -7.71
C LEU A 583 -38.90 9.12 -8.69
N SER A 584 -37.80 9.85 -8.48
CA SER A 584 -37.23 10.84 -9.40
C SER A 584 -35.84 10.36 -9.88
N ALA A 585 -35.36 10.85 -11.03
CA ALA A 585 -34.05 10.43 -11.56
C ALA A 585 -32.90 10.63 -10.56
N THR A 586 -32.93 11.71 -9.78
CA THR A 586 -31.92 12.03 -8.77
C THR A 586 -31.97 11.12 -7.53
N SER A 587 -33.10 10.47 -7.26
CA SER A 587 -33.25 9.55 -6.12
C SER A 587 -32.98 8.09 -6.47
N PHE A 588 -32.69 7.78 -7.74
CA PHE A 588 -32.30 6.45 -8.20
C PHE A 588 -30.79 6.27 -8.06
N THR A 589 -30.32 5.98 -6.85
CA THR A 589 -28.91 5.75 -6.51
C THR A 589 -28.65 4.28 -6.15
N LYS A 590 -27.38 3.87 -6.14
CA LYS A 590 -26.94 2.52 -5.76
C LYS A 590 -27.57 2.04 -4.44
N GLU A 591 -27.38 2.83 -3.39
CA GLU A 591 -27.90 2.55 -2.04
C GLU A 591 -29.43 2.46 -2.01
N ARG A 592 -30.12 3.25 -2.84
CA ARG A 592 -31.59 3.23 -2.89
C ARG A 592 -32.11 1.96 -3.55
N VAL A 593 -31.50 1.51 -4.64
CA VAL A 593 -31.86 0.27 -5.33
C VAL A 593 -31.60 -0.94 -4.43
N GLU A 594 -30.47 -0.98 -3.73
CA GLU A 594 -30.16 -2.03 -2.74
C GLU A 594 -31.19 -2.09 -1.61
N ASN A 595 -31.61 -0.93 -1.07
CA ASN A 595 -32.63 -0.87 -0.02
C ASN A 595 -34.01 -1.32 -0.52
N LEU A 596 -34.38 -0.98 -1.75
CA LEU A 596 -35.63 -1.43 -2.37
C LEU A 596 -35.64 -2.94 -2.59
N ALA A 597 -34.53 -3.51 -3.06
CA ALA A 597 -34.38 -4.95 -3.22
C ALA A 597 -34.45 -5.70 -1.89
N LYS A 598 -33.72 -5.23 -0.86
CA LYS A 598 -33.80 -5.78 0.51
C LYS A 598 -35.22 -5.75 1.09
N THR A 599 -35.96 -4.66 0.85
CA THR A 599 -37.36 -4.54 1.29
C THR A 599 -38.26 -5.57 0.60
N LEU A 600 -38.04 -5.83 -0.69
CA LEU A 600 -38.81 -6.81 -1.45
C LEU A 600 -38.52 -8.26 -1.01
N VAL A 601 -37.25 -8.59 -0.81
CA VAL A 601 -36.80 -9.93 -0.38
C VAL A 601 -37.28 -10.25 1.05
N ASN A 602 -37.42 -9.25 1.92
CA ASN A 602 -37.94 -9.41 3.28
C ASN A 602 -39.47 -9.61 3.36
N THR A 603 -40.18 -9.69 2.23
CA THR A 603 -41.62 -10.00 2.25
C THR A 603 -41.87 -11.48 2.56
N PRO A 604 -42.99 -11.84 3.22
CA PRO A 604 -43.26 -13.23 3.66
C PRO A 604 -43.23 -14.29 2.55
N ASN A 605 -43.48 -13.90 1.29
CA ASN A 605 -43.45 -14.80 0.15
C ASN A 605 -42.02 -15.10 -0.34
N MET A 606 -41.12 -14.12 -0.31
CA MET A 606 -39.73 -14.25 -0.76
C MET A 606 -38.82 -14.87 0.30
N GLN A 607 -39.15 -14.71 1.58
CA GLN A 607 -38.41 -15.33 2.70
C GLN A 607 -38.43 -16.87 2.71
N LYS A 608 -39.32 -17.50 1.94
CA LYS A 608 -39.41 -18.95 1.81
C LYS A 608 -38.29 -19.54 0.94
N ILE A 609 -37.53 -18.70 0.22
CA ILE A 609 -36.42 -19.11 -0.66
C ILE A 609 -35.13 -19.15 0.17
N LYS A 610 -34.38 -20.26 0.08
CA LYS A 610 -33.23 -20.56 0.97
C LYS A 610 -32.02 -19.62 0.81
N ASP A 611 -31.81 -19.01 -0.36
CA ASP A 611 -30.63 -18.17 -0.62
C ASP A 611 -30.99 -16.68 -0.76
N SER A 612 -31.10 -16.01 0.40
CA SER A 612 -31.50 -14.60 0.50
C SER A 612 -30.49 -13.63 -0.15
N LYS A 613 -29.19 -13.98 -0.17
CA LYS A 613 -28.15 -13.08 -0.71
C LYS A 613 -28.19 -13.06 -2.24
N SER A 614 -28.12 -14.23 -2.87
CA SER A 614 -28.16 -14.36 -4.34
C SER A 614 -29.49 -13.89 -4.93
N LEU A 615 -30.59 -14.11 -4.18
CA LEU A 615 -31.91 -13.58 -4.52
C LEU A 615 -31.95 -12.03 -4.44
N THR A 616 -31.30 -11.43 -3.44
CA THR A 616 -31.22 -9.97 -3.32
C THR A 616 -30.45 -9.36 -4.48
N ASP A 617 -29.30 -9.93 -4.83
CA ASP A 617 -28.47 -9.47 -5.95
C ASP A 617 -29.21 -9.64 -7.29
N TYR A 618 -29.98 -10.73 -7.45
CA TYR A 618 -30.83 -10.96 -8.62
C TYR A 618 -31.91 -9.89 -8.74
N VAL A 619 -32.60 -9.59 -7.64
CA VAL A 619 -33.64 -8.56 -7.58
C VAL A 619 -33.08 -7.18 -7.93
N ILE A 620 -31.88 -6.84 -7.44
CA ILE A 620 -31.19 -5.57 -7.76
C ILE A 620 -30.97 -5.45 -9.27
N LEU A 621 -30.33 -6.44 -9.89
CA LEU A 621 -30.02 -6.41 -11.32
C LEU A 621 -31.29 -6.43 -12.19
N TYR A 622 -32.31 -7.18 -11.79
CA TYR A 622 -33.55 -7.27 -12.54
C TYR A 622 -34.37 -5.96 -12.46
N MET A 623 -34.36 -5.26 -11.32
CA MET A 623 -34.92 -3.92 -11.20
C MET A 623 -34.20 -2.93 -12.13
N ILE A 624 -32.87 -2.95 -12.15
CA ILE A 624 -32.06 -2.08 -13.02
C ILE A 624 -32.39 -2.35 -14.50
N ARG A 625 -32.51 -3.63 -14.90
CA ARG A 625 -32.92 -4.02 -16.25
C ARG A 625 -34.27 -3.45 -16.64
N LEU A 626 -35.29 -3.58 -15.77
CA LEU A 626 -36.62 -3.05 -16.03
C LEU A 626 -36.63 -1.52 -16.20
N VAL A 627 -35.86 -0.81 -15.38
CA VAL A 627 -35.80 0.66 -15.42
C VAL A 627 -34.97 1.17 -16.60
N SER A 628 -33.92 0.45 -16.99
CA SER A 628 -33.08 0.77 -18.16
C SER A 628 -33.82 0.64 -19.50
N ASN A 629 -34.89 -0.16 -19.52
CA ASN A 629 -35.72 -0.44 -20.70
C ASN A 629 -37.00 0.43 -20.77
N PHE A 630 -37.12 1.48 -19.95
CA PHE A 630 -38.19 2.47 -20.14
C PHE A 630 -37.91 3.32 -21.38
N ASN A 631 -38.87 3.32 -22.31
CA ASN A 631 -38.89 4.22 -23.49
C ASN A 631 -39.72 5.47 -23.21
#